data_AF-A0A0L0EY17-F1
#
_entry.id   AF-A0A0L0EY17-F1
#
_cell.length_a   1.000
_cell.length_b   1.000
_cell.length_c   1.000
_cell.angle_alpha   90.00
_cell.angle_beta   90.00
_cell.angle_gamma   90.00
#
_symmetry.space_group_name_H-M   'P 1'
#
loop_
_entity.id
_entity.type
_entity.pdbx_description
1 polymer ?
#
loop_
_entity_poly.entity_id
_entity_poly.type
_entity_poly.pdbx_seq_one_letter_code
_entity_poly.pdbx_strand_id
1 'polypeptide(L)'
;MTFEPAGMEADLNTESAPSPRCSFNIAYVVKRAHAHHGLRHDDYNRYRLYCSRRIHRLRKVLNLTHGKKKFSKRDITDTDLTSGQGRENVLQ
;
A
#
# COMPACT_ATOMS: atom_id res chain seq x y z
N MET A 1 -27.30 -32.39 -42.61
CA MET A 1 -27.07 -31.56 -41.41
C MET A 1 -25.71 -31.93 -40.86
N THR A 2 -24.67 -31.31 -41.42
CA THR A 2 -23.28 -31.46 -40.98
C THR A 2 -23.00 -30.37 -39.95
N PHE A 3 -22.63 -30.76 -38.73
CA PHE A 3 -22.32 -29.84 -37.64
C PHE A 3 -20.79 -29.75 -37.54
N GLU A 4 -20.24 -28.63 -38.01
CA GLU A 4 -18.84 -28.24 -37.84
C GLU A 4 -18.62 -27.82 -36.37
N PRO A 5 -17.68 -28.43 -35.61
CA PRO A 5 -17.35 -27.96 -34.27
C PRO A 5 -16.32 -26.82 -34.37
N ALA A 6 -16.82 -25.58 -34.36
CA ALA A 6 -16.00 -24.39 -34.25
C ALA A 6 -15.33 -24.30 -32.86
N GLY A 7 -14.00 -24.30 -32.86
CA GLY A 7 -13.15 -23.51 -31.97
C GLY A 7 -13.21 -23.84 -30.47
N MET A 8 -12.42 -24.84 -30.05
CA MET A 8 -11.96 -24.97 -28.67
C MET A 8 -10.82 -23.97 -28.42
N GLU A 9 -11.15 -22.75 -28.02
CA GLU A 9 -10.18 -21.79 -27.49
C GLU A 9 -10.33 -21.76 -25.97
N ALA A 10 -9.52 -22.54 -25.27
CA ALA A 10 -9.44 -22.54 -23.81
C ALA A 10 -8.04 -22.08 -23.36
N ASP A 11 -8.06 -20.85 -22.84
CA ASP A 11 -7.35 -20.34 -21.68
C ASP A 11 -5.83 -20.09 -21.70
N LEU A 12 -5.52 -18.79 -21.78
CA LEU A 12 -4.78 -18.01 -20.78
C LEU A 12 -3.44 -18.59 -20.29
N ASN A 13 -2.36 -18.25 -21.00
CA ASN A 13 -1.06 -18.09 -20.36
C ASN A 13 -0.51 -16.68 -20.63
N THR A 14 -1.04 -15.70 -19.89
CA THR A 14 -0.35 -14.44 -19.68
C THR A 14 0.77 -14.73 -18.69
N GLU A 15 1.94 -15.11 -19.20
CA GLU A 15 3.16 -15.22 -18.40
C GLU A 15 3.61 -13.80 -18.04
N SER A 16 2.95 -13.23 -17.02
CA SER A 16 3.28 -11.92 -16.47
C SER A 16 4.68 -12.02 -15.84
N ALA A 17 5.62 -11.26 -16.41
CA ALA A 17 7.00 -11.16 -15.94
C ALA A 17 7.09 -11.03 -14.40
N PRO A 18 8.17 -11.54 -13.76
CA PRO A 18 8.33 -11.46 -12.32
C PRO A 18 8.48 -10.00 -11.88
N SER A 19 7.37 -9.39 -11.46
CA SER A 19 7.37 -8.07 -10.83
C SER A 19 8.35 -8.08 -9.65
N PRO A 20 9.12 -6.99 -9.45
CA PRO A 20 10.07 -6.90 -8.35
C PRO A 20 9.35 -7.13 -7.02
N ARG A 21 9.76 -8.18 -6.31
CA ARG A 21 9.14 -8.57 -5.04
C ARG A 21 9.79 -7.79 -3.90
N CYS A 22 9.08 -6.84 -3.32
CA CYS A 22 9.49 -6.21 -2.07
C CYS A 22 9.18 -7.15 -0.88
N SER A 23 10.19 -7.49 -0.06
CA SER A 23 9.99 -8.24 1.18
C SER A 23 9.74 -7.29 2.35
N PHE A 24 8.60 -7.43 3.03
CA PHE A 24 8.27 -6.64 4.24
C PHE A 24 7.88 -7.57 5.40
N ASN A 25 8.71 -7.64 6.44
CA ASN A 25 8.41 -8.44 7.63
C ASN A 25 7.46 -7.69 8.57
N ILE A 26 6.16 -7.89 8.36
CA ILE A 26 5.12 -7.20 9.13
C ILE A 26 5.14 -7.59 10.61
N ALA A 27 5.38 -8.88 10.92
CA ALA A 27 5.36 -9.39 12.29
C ALA A 27 6.46 -8.74 13.14
N TYR A 28 7.67 -8.60 12.58
CA TYR A 28 8.78 -7.94 13.24
C TYR A 28 8.49 -6.46 13.53
N VAL A 29 7.98 -5.73 12.53
CA VAL A 29 7.66 -4.31 12.67
C VAL A 29 6.58 -4.07 13.72
N VAL A 30 5.53 -4.88 13.71
CA VAL A 30 4.41 -4.78 14.66
C VAL A 30 4.87 -5.09 16.08
N LYS A 31 5.59 -6.20 16.30
CA LYS A 31 6.09 -6.59 17.63
C LYS A 31 6.99 -5.51 18.26
N ARG A 32 7.89 -4.92 17.46
CA ARG A 32 8.73 -3.81 17.92
C ARG A 32 7.91 -2.58 18.27
N ALA A 33 6.97 -2.19 17.41
CA ALA A 33 6.10 -1.04 17.67
C ALA A 33 5.27 -1.22 18.95
N HIS A 34 4.73 -2.42 19.19
CA HIS A 34 3.99 -2.75 20.41
C HIS A 34 4.84 -2.56 21.66
N ALA A 35 6.06 -3.12 21.66
CA ALA A 35 6.97 -3.04 22.80
C ALA A 35 7.43 -1.61 23.11
N HIS A 36 7.67 -0.78 22.08
CA HIS A 36 8.15 0.60 22.25
C HIS A 36 7.04 1.63 22.54
N HIS A 37 5.80 1.38 22.11
CA HIS A 37 4.74 2.40 22.13
C HIS A 37 3.58 2.11 23.09
N GLY A 38 3.85 1.35 24.16
CA GLY A 38 2.96 1.25 25.32
C GLY A 38 2.12 -0.02 25.39
N LEU A 39 2.07 -0.83 24.33
CA LEU A 39 1.33 -2.10 24.35
C LEU A 39 1.98 -3.15 25.25
N ARG A 40 3.23 -2.92 25.68
CA ARG A 40 3.91 -3.71 26.70
C ARG A 40 3.30 -3.53 28.11
N HIS A 41 2.54 -2.44 28.31
CA HIS A 41 1.86 -2.09 29.55
C HIS A 41 0.35 -1.87 29.31
N ASP A 42 -0.21 -2.47 28.25
CA ASP A 42 -1.63 -2.34 27.87
C ASP A 42 -2.12 -0.89 27.62
N ASP A 43 -1.22 0.03 27.25
CA ASP A 43 -1.60 1.41 26.88
C ASP A 43 -1.99 1.48 25.39
N TYR A 44 -3.26 1.11 25.13
CA TYR A 44 -3.84 1.12 23.79
C TYR A 44 -4.02 2.54 23.21
N ASN A 45 -4.27 3.54 24.07
CA ASN A 45 -4.44 4.93 23.63
C ASN A 45 -3.13 5.50 23.06
N ARG A 46 -2.01 5.24 23.74
CA ARG A 46 -0.67 5.63 23.28
C ARG A 46 -0.30 4.94 21.98
N TYR A 47 -0.58 3.64 21.85
CA TYR A 47 -0.32 2.91 20.62
C TYR A 47 -1.17 3.43 19.45
N ARG A 48 -2.46 3.72 19.67
CA ARG A 48 -3.34 4.29 18.64
C ARG A 48 -2.83 5.64 18.14
N LEU A 49 -2.41 6.53 19.05
CA LEU A 49 -1.86 7.83 18.70
C LEU A 49 -0.51 7.70 17.95
N TYR A 50 0.30 6.71 18.28
CA TYR A 50 1.49 6.36 17.50
C TYR A 50 1.13 5.97 16.06
N CYS A 51 0.14 5.09 15.87
CA CYS A 51 -0.31 4.66 14.54
C CYS A 51 -0.76 5.84 13.69
N SER A 52 -1.61 6.73 14.23
CA SER A 52 -2.05 7.94 13.53
C SER A 52 -0.89 8.85 13.10
N ARG A 53 0.09 9.07 13.99
CA ARG A 53 1.29 9.87 13.67
C ARG A 53 2.19 9.20 12.64
N ARG A 54 2.35 7.88 12.71
CA ARG A 54 3.14 7.11 11.73
C ARG A 54 2.52 7.20 10.34
N ILE A 55 1.21 7.01 10.23
CA ILE A 55 0.47 7.15 8.95
C ILE A 55 0.61 8.58 8.41
N HIS A 56 0.46 9.60 9.25
CA HIS A 56 0.64 10.99 8.83
C HIS A 56 2.04 11.26 8.25
N ARG A 57 3.10 10.80 8.94
CA ARG A 57 4.48 10.94 8.46
C ARG A 57 4.70 10.22 7.13
N LEU A 58 4.21 8.98 7.00
CA LEU A 58 4.32 8.22 5.76
C LEU A 58 3.64 8.94 4.59
N ARG A 59 2.41 9.40 4.79
CA ARG A 59 1.67 10.16 3.77
C ARG A 59 2.37 11.47 3.40
N LYS A 60 3.02 12.13 4.36
CA LYS A 60 3.78 13.36 4.10
C LYS A 60 5.04 13.09 3.28
N VAL A 61 5.80 12.05 3.60
CA VAL A 61 7.03 11.68 2.86
C VAL A 61 6.70 11.23 1.44
N LEU A 62 5.59 10.53 1.26
CA LEU A 62 5.14 10.04 -0.06
C LEU A 62 4.31 11.07 -0.84
N ASN A 63 4.09 12.27 -0.30
CA ASN A 63 3.20 13.30 -0.85
C ASN A 63 1.75 12.81 -1.12
N LEU A 64 1.31 11.76 -0.41
CA LEU A 64 -0.05 11.20 -0.45
C LEU A 64 -0.97 11.82 0.62
N THR A 65 -0.74 13.09 0.96
CA THR A 65 -1.54 13.78 1.96
C THR A 65 -2.93 14.12 1.39
N HIS A 66 -3.97 13.89 2.19
CA HIS A 66 -5.30 14.40 1.89
C HIS A 66 -5.30 15.95 1.91
N GLY A 67 -6.19 16.56 1.11
CA GLY A 67 -6.28 18.00 1.00
C GLY A 67 -6.53 18.70 2.34
N LYS A 68 -5.89 19.87 2.55
CA LYS A 68 -5.93 20.64 3.81
C LYS A 68 -7.29 21.30 4.07
N LYS A 69 -7.93 21.83 3.03
CA LYS A 69 -9.20 22.58 3.11
C LYS A 69 -10.42 21.73 2.77
N LYS A 70 -10.30 20.89 1.74
CA LYS A 70 -11.33 19.95 1.30
C LYS A 70 -10.70 18.57 1.19
N PHE A 71 -11.46 17.54 1.56
CA PHE A 71 -11.01 16.17 1.43
C PHE A 71 -10.72 15.87 -0.04
N SER A 72 -9.48 15.44 -0.31
CA SER A 72 -9.06 14.95 -1.62
C SER A 72 -8.61 13.51 -1.41
N LYS A 73 -9.33 12.59 -2.05
CA LYS A 73 -9.00 11.17 -2.03
C LYS A 73 -7.68 10.97 -2.79
N ARG A 74 -6.73 10.32 -2.13
CA ARG A 74 -5.44 9.94 -2.71
C ARG A 74 -5.33 8.44 -2.53
N ASP A 75 -5.56 7.71 -3.61
CA ASP A 75 -5.46 6.26 -3.64
C ASP A 75 -4.02 5.85 -3.92
N ILE A 76 -3.64 4.68 -3.41
CA ILE A 76 -2.31 4.09 -3.60
C ILE A 76 -2.38 3.28 -4.89
N THR A 77 -1.56 3.64 -5.88
CA THR A 77 -1.51 2.96 -7.20
C THR A 77 -0.26 2.07 -7.31
N ASP A 78 -0.25 1.10 -8.23
CA ASP A 78 0.87 0.15 -8.39
C ASP A 78 2.22 0.84 -8.69
N THR A 79 2.16 2.05 -9.26
CA THR A 79 3.32 2.94 -9.45
C THR A 79 4.02 3.31 -8.15
N ASP A 80 3.27 3.44 -7.05
CA ASP A 80 3.78 3.84 -5.73
C ASP A 80 4.53 2.68 -5.03
N LEU A 81 4.37 1.45 -5.52
CA LEU A 81 4.99 0.25 -4.96
C LEU A 81 6.41 0.00 -5.49
N THR A 82 6.71 0.46 -6.70
CA THR A 82 7.89 0.04 -7.47
C THR A 82 9.09 0.98 -7.31
N SER A 83 8.86 2.25 -6.99
CA SER A 83 9.92 3.24 -6.86
C SER A 83 9.49 4.34 -5.90
N GLY A 84 10.26 4.55 -4.82
CA GLY A 84 10.09 5.66 -3.88
C GLY A 84 10.36 7.05 -4.49
N GLN A 85 10.08 7.24 -5.77
CA GLN A 85 10.01 8.52 -6.45
C GLN A 85 8.73 9.20 -5.94
N GLY A 86 8.84 9.94 -4.84
CA GLY A 86 7.75 10.76 -4.33
C GLY A 86 7.24 11.64 -5.46
N ARG A 87 5.92 11.59 -5.72
CA ARG A 87 5.27 12.41 -6.75
C ARG A 87 5.75 13.85 -6.61
N GLU A 88 6.40 14.34 -7.66
CA GLU A 88 7.00 15.67 -7.70
C GLU A 88 5.89 16.72 -7.59
N ASN A 89 6.19 17.80 -6.86
CA ASN A 89 5.21 18.77 -6.39
C ASN A 89 4.41 19.41 -7.56
N VAL A 90 3.09 19.18 -7.59
CA VAL A 90 2.17 20.11 -8.25
C VAL A 90 1.53 20.95 -7.16
N LEU A 91 2.26 21.99 -6.74
CA LEU A 91 1.67 23.18 -6.14
C LEU A 91 1.29 24.11 -7.29
N GLN A 92 0.01 24.11 -7.65
CA GLN A 92 -0.66 25.28 -8.23
C GLN A 92 -1.80 25.64 -7.28
#